data_AF-A0A327SUL6-F1
#
_entry.id   AF-A0A327SUL6-F1
#
_cell.length_a   1.000
_cell.length_b   1.000
_cell.length_c   1.000
_cell.angle_alpha   90.00
_cell.angle_beta   90.00
_cell.angle_gamma   90.00
#
_symmetry.space_group_name_H-M   'P 1'
#
loop_
_entity.id
_entity.type
_entity.pdbx_description
1 polymer ?
#
loop_
_entity_poly.entity_id
_entity_poly.type
_entity_poly.pdbx_seq_one_letter_code
_entity_poly.pdbx_strand_id
1 'polypeptide(L)'
;MKIGKTLSFVRITGVFGLLIIAAGCNKKPGGFIDPFEDGKFNLYDQELGNRIEAYNNAVAPNNANSKSGSPALYIDFSSGINKAFAVPGIKDLMTNCFNTVLAQKFEVYKLGSNKVSPLNITNTTELGQRVSDPAQYADIWAPIQSAVEKIVEGNNDALLITDFEEWQKNSEVTNTAFLKIPFSKWLERGNTIHFFIADYKEGTVAKHLYFTIFNCGNPNESSMISKLEAKLGSLTTRFDLANNSYKLRTAYAGEKSGGVFYDVSGKSDNAKNVLDLKGNYINGLNKGNHFEFYPLGVDWKTIAQLHTTYSAQNQFNDFFRKLYIDLSNEDSYTFGDFDVKVSAIKADFENFSKAAEVKKHKPKLTKGNNGESEFAADEKDVFALACYNPDGSLKEQWAYKPEPVTAISEVFIFNKSLFTNTKNQDHKNVEFGVSFDPKFNLKSINDPTGIVKVDIILNIAAPNLSNPKLSKFQWINAKHVPNIALYESIKNTLQELKPANKAIYSYYIKTQQ
;
A
#
# COMPACT_ATOMS: atom_id res chain seq x y z
N MET A 1 17.25 -50.01 74.89
CA MET A 1 16.06 -50.76 74.43
C MET A 1 16.34 -51.27 73.03
N LYS A 2 15.82 -52.46 72.72
CA LYS A 2 16.19 -53.42 71.67
C LYS A 2 16.44 -52.81 70.26
N ILE A 3 17.57 -53.15 69.63
CA ILE A 3 17.73 -54.11 68.49
C ILE A 3 17.04 -53.59 67.22
N GLY A 4 17.67 -53.37 66.07
CA GLY A 4 19.00 -53.73 65.58
C GLY A 4 18.89 -54.35 64.19
N LYS A 5 19.88 -54.04 63.34
CA LYS A 5 20.47 -54.91 62.29
C LYS A 5 19.57 -55.27 61.08
N THR A 6 20.06 -55.44 59.84
CA THR A 6 21.39 -55.77 59.27
C THR A 6 21.27 -55.55 57.74
N LEU A 7 22.27 -54.98 57.03
CA LEU A 7 23.41 -55.66 56.35
C LEU A 7 22.97 -56.70 55.28
N SER A 8 23.60 -56.93 54.12
CA SER A 8 24.80 -56.41 53.46
C SER A 8 24.99 -57.12 52.11
N PHE A 9 25.84 -56.57 51.23
CA PHE A 9 26.71 -57.22 50.22
C PHE A 9 26.20 -58.35 49.32
N VAL A 10 26.37 -58.18 47.99
CA VAL A 10 27.21 -59.07 47.14
C VAL A 10 27.80 -58.26 45.96
N ARG A 11 29.13 -58.33 45.78
CA ARG A 11 29.88 -58.00 44.55
C ARG A 11 30.09 -59.31 43.76
N ILE A 12 29.82 -59.36 42.46
CA ILE A 12 30.45 -60.25 41.45
C ILE A 12 30.33 -59.54 40.07
N THR A 13 31.38 -58.89 39.55
CA THR A 13 32.29 -59.32 38.46
C THR A 13 31.63 -59.87 37.18
N GLY A 14 31.93 -59.24 36.04
CA GLY A 14 31.62 -59.76 34.70
C GLY A 14 32.02 -58.80 33.59
N VAL A 15 33.30 -58.84 33.20
CA VAL A 15 33.85 -58.21 31.99
C VAL A 15 33.33 -58.94 30.76
N PHE A 16 32.78 -58.24 29.77
CA PHE A 16 32.87 -58.61 28.36
C PHE A 16 32.78 -57.34 27.50
N GLY A 17 33.87 -57.02 26.81
CA GLY A 17 33.83 -56.06 25.72
C GLY A 17 33.15 -56.69 24.51
N LEU A 18 32.41 -55.89 23.74
CA LEU A 18 32.09 -56.23 22.37
C LEU A 18 31.86 -54.96 21.54
N LEU A 19 32.51 -54.97 20.37
CA LEU A 19 32.42 -54.06 19.25
C LEU A 19 31.02 -53.44 19.04
N ILE A 20 31.00 -52.13 18.75
CA ILE A 20 29.89 -51.51 18.00
C ILE A 20 30.45 -51.03 16.67
N ILE A 21 30.30 -51.87 15.65
CA ILE A 21 30.06 -51.44 14.27
C ILE A 21 28.91 -52.30 13.76
N ALA A 22 27.73 -51.68 13.59
CA ALA A 22 26.87 -51.93 12.44
C ALA A 22 25.67 -50.99 12.46
N ALA A 23 25.42 -50.43 11.28
CA ALA A 23 24.24 -49.69 10.87
C ALA A 23 22.92 -50.31 11.35
N GLY A 24 21.99 -49.44 11.74
CA GLY A 24 20.60 -49.80 12.01
C GLY A 24 19.70 -48.60 11.78
N CYS A 25 19.00 -48.61 10.65
CA CYS A 25 17.97 -47.67 10.27
C CYS A 25 16.96 -47.43 11.41
N ASN A 26 17.02 -46.27 12.05
CA ASN A 26 15.92 -45.76 12.87
C ASN A 26 15.07 -44.79 12.04
N LYS A 27 14.25 -45.33 11.14
CA LYS A 27 13.06 -44.60 10.69
C LYS A 27 12.04 -44.66 11.83
N LYS A 28 11.92 -43.58 12.60
CA LYS A 28 10.74 -43.34 13.42
C LYS A 28 9.52 -43.27 12.48
N PRO A 29 8.43 -44.02 12.72
CA PRO A 29 7.19 -43.82 11.99
C PRO A 29 6.56 -42.50 12.50
N GLY A 30 6.36 -41.54 11.60
CA GLY A 30 5.76 -40.23 11.91
C GLY A 30 6.73 -39.03 11.94
N GLY A 31 7.92 -39.14 11.34
CA GLY A 31 8.83 -38.00 11.20
C GLY A 31 8.31 -36.96 10.20
N PHE A 32 8.35 -35.69 10.58
CA PHE A 32 8.22 -34.56 9.67
C PHE A 32 9.27 -34.70 8.54
N ILE A 33 8.82 -34.81 7.29
CA ILE A 33 9.71 -34.77 6.12
C ILE A 33 9.76 -33.30 5.71
N ASP A 34 10.91 -32.65 5.89
CA ASP A 34 11.15 -31.33 5.31
C ASP A 34 11.57 -31.53 3.84
N PRO A 35 10.71 -31.20 2.85
CA PRO A 35 11.03 -31.40 1.43
C PRO A 35 12.15 -30.46 0.95
N PHE A 36 12.61 -29.50 1.76
CA PHE A 36 13.71 -28.60 1.44
C PHE A 36 15.08 -29.12 1.90
N GLU A 37 15.16 -30.24 2.62
CA GLU A 37 16.42 -30.81 3.14
C GLU A 37 17.38 -31.29 2.03
N ASP A 38 16.88 -31.61 0.83
CA ASP A 38 17.71 -32.10 -0.28
C ASP A 38 18.54 -31.01 -0.98
N GLY A 39 18.38 -29.75 -0.56
CA GLY A 39 19.16 -28.61 -1.04
C GLY A 39 18.86 -28.17 -2.47
N LYS A 40 17.84 -28.72 -3.13
CA LYS A 40 17.50 -28.35 -4.53
C LYS A 40 16.88 -26.96 -4.65
N PHE A 41 16.31 -26.43 -3.57
CA PHE A 41 15.76 -25.09 -3.53
C PHE A 41 16.75 -24.11 -2.93
N ASN A 42 17.39 -23.29 -3.78
CA ASN A 42 18.25 -22.20 -3.33
C ASN A 42 17.46 -20.88 -3.27
N LEU A 43 17.33 -20.33 -2.06
CA LEU A 43 16.63 -19.08 -1.79
C LEU A 43 17.31 -17.84 -2.42
N TYR A 44 18.62 -17.91 -2.59
CA TYR A 44 19.48 -16.79 -2.99
C TYR A 44 20.09 -16.99 -4.39
N ASP A 45 19.35 -17.64 -5.27
CA ASP A 45 19.69 -17.81 -6.68
C ASP A 45 19.32 -16.57 -7.53
N GLN A 46 19.35 -16.71 -8.85
CA GLN A 46 19.01 -15.63 -9.80
C GLN A 46 17.57 -15.10 -9.64
N GLU A 47 16.66 -15.88 -9.05
CA GLU A 47 15.26 -15.52 -8.81
C GLU A 47 15.06 -14.78 -7.48
N LEU A 48 16.12 -14.53 -6.69
CA LEU A 48 16.02 -13.83 -5.40
C LEU A 48 15.25 -12.51 -5.49
N GLY A 49 15.50 -11.70 -6.52
CA GLY A 49 14.79 -10.44 -6.70
C GLY A 49 13.26 -10.64 -6.81
N ASN A 50 12.82 -11.60 -7.62
CA ASN A 50 11.40 -11.91 -7.78
C ASN A 50 10.77 -12.41 -6.47
N ARG A 51 11.53 -13.19 -5.67
CA ARG A 51 11.08 -13.62 -4.34
C ARG A 51 10.97 -12.45 -3.35
N ILE A 52 11.89 -11.47 -3.40
CA ILE A 52 11.82 -10.25 -2.58
C ILE A 52 10.61 -9.41 -2.97
N GLU A 53 10.32 -9.23 -4.27
CA GLU A 53 9.12 -8.52 -4.73
C GLU A 53 7.84 -9.21 -4.22
N ALA A 54 7.77 -10.54 -4.33
CA ALA A 54 6.64 -11.31 -3.81
C ALA A 54 6.52 -11.23 -2.28
N TYR A 55 7.65 -11.25 -1.56
CA TYR A 55 7.70 -11.09 -0.10
C TYR A 55 7.19 -9.71 0.32
N ASN A 56 7.68 -8.63 -0.32
CA ASN A 56 7.23 -7.26 -0.06
C ASN A 56 5.70 -7.15 -0.23
N ASN A 57 5.16 -7.71 -1.31
CA ASN A 57 3.71 -7.69 -1.56
C ASN A 57 2.91 -8.45 -0.49
N ALA A 58 3.50 -9.44 0.18
CA ALA A 58 2.86 -10.20 1.25
C ALA A 58 2.89 -9.48 2.61
N VAL A 59 4.01 -8.80 2.94
CA VAL A 59 4.21 -8.18 4.27
C VAL A 59 3.86 -6.69 4.32
N ALA A 60 3.87 -6.03 3.17
CA ALA A 60 3.50 -4.63 2.99
C ALA A 60 2.61 -4.51 1.74
N PRO A 61 1.42 -5.16 1.74
CA PRO A 61 0.54 -5.13 0.60
C PRO A 61 0.22 -3.68 0.25
N ASN A 62 0.29 -3.36 -1.03
CA ASN A 62 -0.30 -2.11 -1.50
C ASN A 62 -1.81 -2.22 -1.27
N ASN A 63 -2.30 -1.53 -0.24
CA ASN A 63 -3.72 -1.60 0.13
C ASN A 63 -4.63 -1.03 -0.96
N ALA A 64 -4.08 -0.30 -1.94
CA ALA A 64 -4.78 0.14 -3.13
C ALA A 64 -5.50 -1.02 -3.81
N ASN A 65 -6.83 -0.98 -3.85
CA ASN A 65 -7.60 -2.02 -4.52
C ASN A 65 -7.28 -2.07 -6.02
N SER A 66 -7.31 -3.27 -6.59
CA SER A 66 -7.36 -3.45 -8.03
C SER A 66 -8.78 -3.22 -8.55
N LYS A 67 -8.89 -2.59 -9.71
CA LYS A 67 -10.17 -2.35 -10.38
C LYS A 67 -10.77 -3.66 -10.89
N SER A 68 -12.07 -3.88 -10.69
CA SER A 68 -12.73 -5.16 -11.02
C SER A 68 -14.02 -5.06 -11.84
N GLY A 69 -14.36 -3.87 -12.34
CA GLY A 69 -15.55 -3.63 -13.16
C GLY A 69 -15.55 -2.26 -13.84
N SER A 70 -16.72 -1.86 -14.34
CA SER A 70 -16.90 -0.56 -15.00
C SER A 70 -16.93 0.56 -13.96
N PRO A 71 -16.27 1.70 -14.21
CA PRO A 71 -16.46 2.87 -13.39
C PRO A 71 -17.88 3.46 -13.56
N ALA A 72 -18.30 4.30 -12.60
CA ALA A 72 -19.69 4.75 -12.49
C ALA A 72 -19.83 6.28 -12.37
N LEU A 73 -20.97 6.80 -12.82
CA LEU A 73 -21.37 8.20 -12.71
C LEU A 73 -22.66 8.29 -11.89
N TYR A 74 -22.64 9.10 -10.84
CA TYR A 74 -23.77 9.38 -9.97
C TYR A 74 -24.11 10.85 -10.08
N ILE A 75 -25.34 11.15 -10.47
CA ILE A 75 -25.80 12.53 -10.65
C ILE A 75 -27.01 12.75 -9.76
N ASP A 76 -26.96 13.84 -9.04
CA ASP A 76 -28.04 14.31 -8.20
C ASP A 76 -29.10 15.06 -9.02
N PHE A 77 -30.34 14.59 -8.89
CA PHE A 77 -31.54 15.10 -9.55
C PHE A 77 -32.51 15.72 -8.54
N SER A 78 -32.02 16.22 -7.40
CA SER A 78 -32.80 17.02 -6.48
C SER A 78 -33.00 18.44 -7.01
N SER A 79 -34.13 19.06 -6.65
CA SER A 79 -34.55 20.37 -7.16
C SER A 79 -33.54 21.50 -6.93
N GLY A 80 -32.71 21.40 -5.89
CA GLY A 80 -31.66 22.38 -5.57
C GLY A 80 -30.59 22.48 -6.66
N ILE A 81 -30.28 21.37 -7.33
CA ILE A 81 -29.16 21.29 -8.27
C ILE A 81 -29.50 21.77 -9.68
N ASN A 82 -30.78 21.73 -10.07
CA ASN A 82 -31.23 22.25 -11.37
C ASN A 82 -30.73 23.69 -11.62
N LYS A 83 -30.72 24.52 -10.57
CA LYS A 83 -30.22 25.90 -10.64
C LYS A 83 -28.71 25.98 -10.86
N ALA A 84 -27.94 25.06 -10.29
CA ALA A 84 -26.50 24.97 -10.54
C ALA A 84 -26.23 24.64 -12.02
N PHE A 85 -27.04 23.74 -12.60
CA PHE A 85 -26.89 23.30 -14.00
C PHE A 85 -27.32 24.35 -15.02
N ALA A 86 -28.09 25.36 -14.62
CA ALA A 86 -28.40 26.51 -15.46
C ALA A 86 -27.22 27.50 -15.60
N VAL A 87 -26.19 27.42 -14.75
CA VAL A 87 -25.01 28.29 -14.83
C VAL A 87 -24.14 27.87 -16.02
N PRO A 88 -23.88 28.74 -17.02
CA PRO A 88 -23.20 28.35 -18.26
C PRO A 88 -21.85 27.65 -18.05
N GLY A 89 -20.99 28.19 -17.17
CA GLY A 89 -19.69 27.57 -16.90
C GLY A 89 -19.77 26.20 -16.24
N ILE A 90 -20.75 25.97 -15.36
CA ILE A 90 -20.99 24.66 -14.74
C ILE A 90 -21.54 23.67 -15.76
N LYS A 91 -22.47 24.14 -16.62
CA LYS A 91 -23.02 23.34 -17.71
C LYS A 91 -21.95 22.84 -18.68
N ASP A 92 -21.04 23.73 -19.08
CA ASP A 92 -19.94 23.37 -19.98
C ASP A 92 -18.98 22.35 -19.36
N LEU A 93 -18.62 22.54 -18.08
CA LEU A 93 -17.80 21.59 -17.32
C LEU A 93 -18.45 20.21 -17.25
N MET A 94 -19.74 20.18 -16.92
CA MET A 94 -20.52 18.96 -16.85
C MET A 94 -20.59 18.24 -18.19
N THR A 95 -20.87 18.96 -19.29
CA THR A 95 -20.84 18.40 -20.65
C THR A 95 -19.47 17.79 -20.99
N ASN A 96 -18.39 18.47 -20.62
CA ASN A 96 -17.03 17.95 -20.82
C ASN A 96 -16.76 16.67 -20.00
N CYS A 97 -17.22 16.61 -18.75
CA CYS A 97 -17.15 15.40 -17.92
C CYS A 97 -17.95 14.27 -18.55
N PHE A 98 -19.20 14.50 -18.95
CA PHE A 98 -20.07 13.48 -19.55
C PHE A 98 -19.48 12.91 -20.83
N ASN A 99 -18.94 13.77 -21.72
CA ASN A 99 -18.27 13.34 -22.94
C ASN A 99 -17.06 12.44 -22.65
N THR A 100 -16.28 12.78 -21.62
CA THR A 100 -15.10 12.01 -21.22
C THR A 100 -15.48 10.67 -20.61
N VAL A 101 -16.50 10.68 -19.74
CA VAL A 101 -17.01 9.51 -19.04
C VAL A 101 -17.62 8.55 -20.07
N LEU A 102 -18.66 8.93 -20.81
CA LEU A 102 -19.38 7.96 -21.64
C LEU A 102 -18.57 7.39 -22.83
N ALA A 103 -17.48 8.03 -23.22
CA ALA A 103 -16.52 7.46 -24.18
C ALA A 103 -15.92 6.11 -23.74
N GLN A 104 -15.97 5.75 -22.44
CA GLN A 104 -15.27 4.56 -21.91
C GLN A 104 -16.18 3.56 -21.19
N LYS A 105 -17.49 3.53 -21.52
CA LYS A 105 -18.50 2.62 -20.96
C LYS A 105 -18.60 2.70 -19.43
N PHE A 106 -19.41 3.64 -18.95
CA PHE A 106 -19.71 3.81 -17.54
C PHE A 106 -21.14 3.40 -17.22
N GLU A 107 -21.35 2.94 -15.99
CA GLU A 107 -22.69 2.86 -15.42
C GLU A 107 -23.14 4.26 -14.99
N VAL A 108 -24.39 4.61 -15.23
CA VAL A 108 -24.93 5.91 -14.81
C VAL A 108 -26.10 5.71 -13.86
N TYR A 109 -26.10 6.49 -12.79
CA TYR A 109 -27.07 6.43 -11.71
C TYR A 109 -27.65 7.83 -11.45
N LYS A 110 -28.97 7.87 -11.30
CA LYS A 110 -29.75 9.02 -10.84
C LYS A 110 -29.96 8.91 -9.33
N LEU A 111 -29.66 9.99 -8.61
CA LEU A 111 -30.01 10.17 -7.20
C LEU A 111 -31.25 11.07 -7.13
N GLY A 112 -32.35 10.52 -6.63
CA GLY A 112 -33.60 11.26 -6.49
C GLY A 112 -34.69 10.38 -5.91
N SER A 113 -35.72 10.98 -5.33
CA SER A 113 -36.82 10.25 -4.68
C SER A 113 -36.34 9.22 -3.67
N ASN A 114 -35.33 9.61 -2.89
CA ASN A 114 -34.71 8.80 -1.85
C ASN A 114 -34.20 7.43 -2.37
N LYS A 115 -33.85 7.36 -3.67
CA LYS A 115 -33.33 6.15 -4.31
C LYS A 115 -32.10 6.43 -5.19
N VAL A 116 -31.18 5.47 -5.19
CA VAL A 116 -30.12 5.36 -6.18
C VAL A 116 -30.64 4.44 -7.28
N SER A 117 -30.88 4.98 -8.47
CA SER A 117 -31.52 4.26 -9.58
C SER A 117 -30.66 4.28 -10.84
N PRO A 118 -30.50 3.15 -11.56
CA PRO A 118 -29.82 3.18 -12.85
C PRO A 118 -30.51 4.12 -13.83
N LEU A 119 -29.73 4.92 -14.55
CA LEU A 119 -30.18 5.75 -15.64
C LEU A 119 -29.67 5.14 -16.95
N ASN A 120 -30.53 4.39 -17.62
CA ASN A 120 -30.20 3.77 -18.89
C ASN A 120 -30.06 4.84 -19.96
N ILE A 121 -28.83 5.09 -20.38
CA ILE A 121 -28.47 6.04 -21.44
C ILE A 121 -27.57 5.36 -22.43
N THR A 122 -27.69 5.74 -23.70
CA THR A 122 -26.92 5.15 -24.79
C THR A 122 -25.77 6.02 -25.26
N ASN A 123 -25.82 7.33 -24.98
CA ASN A 123 -24.83 8.30 -25.43
C ASN A 123 -24.86 9.60 -24.59
N THR A 124 -23.89 10.49 -24.85
CA THR A 124 -23.70 11.76 -24.13
C THR A 124 -24.78 12.79 -24.40
N THR A 125 -25.38 12.77 -25.59
CA THR A 125 -26.47 13.70 -25.95
C THR A 125 -27.72 13.37 -25.14
N GLU A 126 -28.06 12.09 -25.02
CA GLU A 126 -29.17 11.62 -24.19
C GLU A 126 -28.96 11.99 -22.71
N LEU A 127 -27.74 11.81 -22.19
CA LEU A 127 -27.41 12.25 -20.83
C LEU A 127 -27.60 13.75 -20.65
N GLY A 128 -27.07 14.54 -21.59
CA GLY A 128 -27.18 16.00 -21.56
C GLY A 128 -28.62 16.47 -21.62
N GLN A 129 -29.47 15.83 -22.42
CA GLN A 129 -30.91 16.11 -22.49
C GLN A 129 -31.61 15.80 -21.16
N ARG A 130 -31.34 14.63 -20.56
CA ARG A 130 -31.92 14.26 -19.26
C ARG A 130 -31.53 15.23 -18.15
N VAL A 131 -30.25 15.58 -18.07
CA VAL A 131 -29.74 16.49 -17.03
C VAL A 131 -30.17 17.94 -17.27
N SER A 132 -30.47 18.32 -18.50
CA SER A 132 -30.98 19.67 -18.81
C SER A 132 -32.50 19.81 -18.69
N ASP A 133 -33.24 18.72 -18.48
CA ASP A 133 -34.70 18.72 -18.39
C ASP A 133 -35.15 19.03 -16.95
N PRO A 134 -35.74 20.22 -16.68
CA PRO A 134 -36.21 20.61 -15.35
C PRO A 134 -37.23 19.64 -14.75
N ALA A 135 -38.00 18.91 -15.58
CA ALA A 135 -38.97 17.94 -15.10
C ALA A 135 -38.32 16.75 -14.38
N GLN A 136 -37.03 16.50 -14.61
CA GLN A 136 -36.30 15.44 -13.91
C GLN A 136 -36.02 15.76 -12.43
N TYR A 137 -36.20 17.02 -12.02
CA TYR A 137 -35.79 17.59 -10.72
C TYR A 137 -36.97 17.88 -9.78
N ALA A 138 -38.04 17.08 -9.87
CA ALA A 138 -39.28 17.31 -9.12
C ALA A 138 -39.19 17.00 -7.61
N ASP A 139 -38.14 16.31 -7.17
CA ASP A 139 -37.95 15.88 -5.79
C ASP A 139 -36.85 16.72 -5.11
N ILE A 140 -36.92 16.89 -3.79
CA ILE A 140 -35.85 17.54 -3.00
C ILE A 140 -34.87 16.52 -2.41
N TRP A 141 -35.16 15.21 -2.47
CA TRP A 141 -34.37 14.20 -1.74
C TRP A 141 -33.45 13.37 -2.65
N ALA A 142 -32.15 13.64 -2.56
CA ALA A 142 -31.11 12.76 -3.07
C ALA A 142 -30.50 11.93 -1.92
N PRO A 143 -30.45 10.58 -2.03
CA PRO A 143 -29.86 9.73 -0.99
C PRO A 143 -28.33 9.67 -1.14
N ILE A 144 -27.65 10.76 -0.80
CA ILE A 144 -26.21 10.93 -1.04
C ILE A 144 -25.42 9.94 -0.18
N GLN A 145 -25.81 9.73 1.08
CA GLN A 145 -25.15 8.73 1.93
C GLN A 145 -25.16 7.34 1.27
N SER A 146 -26.33 6.88 0.81
CA SER A 146 -26.47 5.56 0.17
C SER A 146 -25.73 5.47 -1.18
N ALA A 147 -25.63 6.58 -1.92
CA ALA A 147 -24.84 6.64 -3.14
C ALA A 147 -23.35 6.43 -2.84
N VAL A 148 -22.82 7.12 -1.82
CA VAL A 148 -21.43 6.98 -1.39
C VAL A 148 -21.18 5.57 -0.82
N GLU A 149 -22.09 5.01 -0.04
CA GLU A 149 -21.99 3.62 0.44
C GLU A 149 -21.88 2.63 -0.72
N LYS A 150 -22.73 2.76 -1.76
CA LYS A 150 -22.65 1.93 -2.97
C LYS A 150 -21.33 2.10 -3.73
N ILE A 151 -20.79 3.32 -3.82
CA ILE A 151 -19.48 3.57 -4.42
C ILE A 151 -18.39 2.83 -3.63
N VAL A 152 -18.43 2.94 -2.31
CA VAL A 152 -17.39 2.41 -1.41
C VAL A 152 -17.41 0.88 -1.31
N GLU A 153 -18.59 0.27 -1.45
CA GLU A 153 -18.75 -1.19 -1.61
C GLU A 153 -18.19 -1.70 -2.95
N GLY A 154 -18.10 -0.83 -3.96
CA GLY A 154 -17.49 -1.12 -5.23
C GLY A 154 -15.95 -1.17 -5.19
N ASN A 155 -15.37 -1.58 -6.33
CA ASN A 155 -13.93 -1.62 -6.56
C ASN A 155 -13.54 -0.82 -7.82
N ASN A 156 -14.31 0.20 -8.20
CA ASN A 156 -14.09 0.96 -9.43
C ASN A 156 -14.09 2.46 -9.16
N ASP A 157 -13.59 3.24 -10.12
CA ASP A 157 -13.66 4.68 -10.01
C ASP A 157 -15.12 5.15 -10.11
N ALA A 158 -15.47 6.22 -9.40
CA ALA A 158 -16.79 6.83 -9.49
C ALA A 158 -16.71 8.35 -9.51
N LEU A 159 -17.58 8.99 -10.31
CA LEU A 159 -17.81 10.43 -10.29
C LEU A 159 -19.17 10.67 -9.65
N LEU A 160 -19.21 11.41 -8.55
CA LEU A 160 -20.43 11.88 -7.91
C LEU A 160 -20.56 13.39 -8.13
N ILE A 161 -21.69 13.83 -8.69
CA ILE A 161 -22.03 15.24 -8.88
C ILE A 161 -23.25 15.56 -8.02
N THR A 162 -23.05 16.33 -6.95
CA THR A 162 -24.08 16.73 -5.97
C THR A 162 -23.67 18.02 -5.26
N ASP A 163 -24.59 18.67 -4.55
CA ASP A 163 -24.32 19.76 -3.60
C ASP A 163 -24.12 19.26 -2.15
N PHE A 164 -24.21 17.95 -1.92
CA PHE A 164 -24.08 17.27 -0.63
C PHE A 164 -25.13 17.66 0.43
N GLU A 165 -26.28 18.20 0.01
CA GLU A 165 -27.40 18.49 0.90
C GLU A 165 -28.19 17.19 1.21
N GLU A 166 -27.72 16.43 2.21
CA GLU A 166 -28.35 15.16 2.62
C GLU A 166 -29.64 15.41 3.42
N TRP A 167 -30.71 14.68 3.07
CA TRP A 167 -31.99 14.70 3.76
C TRP A 167 -32.34 13.34 4.32
N GLN A 168 -32.63 13.27 5.62
CA GLN A 168 -33.05 12.04 6.30
C GLN A 168 -34.34 12.30 7.08
N LYS A 169 -35.33 11.40 6.91
CA LYS A 169 -36.64 11.49 7.59
C LYS A 169 -37.29 12.89 7.47
N ASN A 170 -37.26 13.48 6.28
CA ASN A 170 -37.79 14.82 5.96
C ASN A 170 -37.08 15.98 6.67
N SER A 171 -35.86 15.77 7.18
CA SER A 171 -35.02 16.81 7.75
C SER A 171 -33.64 16.82 7.10
N GLU A 172 -33.14 18.02 6.79
CA GLU A 172 -31.77 18.20 6.32
C GLU A 172 -30.78 17.81 7.44
N VAL A 173 -29.76 17.03 7.07
CA VAL A 173 -28.66 16.68 7.96
C VAL A 173 -27.65 17.82 7.94
N THR A 174 -27.58 18.58 9.03
CA THR A 174 -26.80 19.83 9.09
C THR A 174 -25.52 19.74 9.92
N ASN A 175 -25.37 18.76 10.82
CA ASN A 175 -24.22 18.66 11.72
C ASN A 175 -23.67 17.24 11.91
N THR A 176 -24.45 16.21 11.59
CA THR A 176 -24.01 14.82 11.68
C THR A 176 -23.03 14.48 10.57
N ALA A 177 -21.89 13.90 10.91
CA ALA A 177 -20.85 13.45 9.99
C ALA A 177 -21.26 12.18 9.21
N PHE A 178 -22.29 12.27 8.38
CA PHE A 178 -22.95 11.12 7.74
C PHE A 178 -22.05 10.35 6.75
N LEU A 179 -20.98 10.96 6.23
CA LEU A 179 -20.03 10.31 5.32
C LEU A 179 -18.75 9.82 6.01
N LYS A 180 -18.59 10.03 7.32
CA LYS A 180 -17.38 9.60 8.05
C LYS A 180 -17.08 8.12 7.80
N ILE A 181 -18.05 7.24 8.04
CA ILE A 181 -17.89 5.79 7.92
C ILE A 181 -17.52 5.37 6.49
N PRO A 182 -18.28 5.73 5.44
CA PRO A 182 -17.92 5.30 4.08
C PRO A 182 -16.61 5.93 3.60
N PHE A 183 -16.30 7.20 3.93
CA PHE A 183 -15.00 7.78 3.60
C PHE A 183 -13.86 7.01 4.28
N SER A 184 -13.99 6.68 5.56
CA SER A 184 -12.94 5.93 6.26
C SER A 184 -12.72 4.56 5.62
N LYS A 185 -13.80 3.81 5.35
CA LYS A 185 -13.72 2.51 4.66
C LYS A 185 -13.04 2.62 3.29
N TRP A 186 -13.27 3.69 2.54
CA TRP A 186 -12.63 3.88 1.24
C TRP A 186 -11.12 4.11 1.35
N LEU A 187 -10.71 5.03 2.23
CA LEU A 187 -9.30 5.40 2.40
C LEU A 187 -8.46 4.30 3.08
N GLU A 188 -9.05 3.51 3.98
CA GLU A 188 -8.38 2.34 4.58
C GLU A 188 -7.94 1.33 3.53
N ARG A 189 -8.68 1.24 2.42
CA ARG A 189 -8.36 0.41 1.26
C ARG A 189 -7.44 1.10 0.25
N GLY A 190 -6.64 2.07 0.71
CA GLY A 190 -5.65 2.78 -0.10
C GLY A 190 -6.22 3.59 -1.28
N ASN A 191 -7.52 3.84 -1.30
CA ASN A 191 -8.17 4.63 -2.34
C ASN A 191 -8.16 6.12 -1.97
N THR A 192 -8.52 7.00 -2.92
CA THR A 192 -8.53 8.46 -2.72
C THR A 192 -9.85 9.09 -3.16
N ILE A 193 -10.14 10.28 -2.62
CA ILE A 193 -11.33 11.08 -2.99
C ILE A 193 -10.86 12.49 -3.37
N HIS A 194 -11.28 12.97 -4.53
CA HIS A 194 -10.90 14.27 -5.07
C HIS A 194 -12.14 15.14 -5.27
N PHE A 195 -12.24 16.23 -4.54
CA PHE A 195 -13.33 17.19 -4.67
C PHE A 195 -12.90 18.33 -5.59
N PHE A 196 -13.64 18.55 -6.66
CA PHE A 196 -13.54 19.77 -7.46
C PHE A 196 -14.82 20.58 -7.25
N ILE A 197 -14.67 21.84 -6.81
CA ILE A 197 -15.77 22.62 -6.24
C ILE A 197 -16.10 23.79 -7.16
N ALA A 198 -17.34 23.86 -7.60
CA ALA A 198 -17.90 24.96 -8.36
C ALA A 198 -18.79 25.82 -7.45
N ASP A 199 -18.43 27.09 -7.30
CA ASP A 199 -19.26 28.05 -6.58
C ASP A 199 -20.40 28.55 -7.49
N TYR A 200 -21.62 28.61 -6.95
CA TYR A 200 -22.76 29.22 -7.63
C TYR A 200 -23.66 29.97 -6.65
N LYS A 201 -24.66 30.67 -7.18
CA LYS A 201 -25.67 31.36 -6.38
C LYS A 201 -27.05 30.81 -6.67
N GLU A 202 -27.80 30.54 -5.61
CA GLU A 202 -29.23 30.31 -5.65
C GLU A 202 -29.93 31.55 -5.07
N GLY A 203 -30.30 32.49 -5.95
CA GLY A 203 -30.75 33.82 -5.52
C GLY A 203 -29.62 34.57 -4.81
N THR A 204 -29.79 34.87 -3.53
CA THR A 204 -28.77 35.53 -2.69
C THR A 204 -27.89 34.54 -1.92
N VAL A 205 -28.23 33.25 -1.92
CA VAL A 205 -27.51 32.22 -1.16
C VAL A 205 -26.33 31.72 -1.97
N ALA A 206 -25.14 31.75 -1.38
CA ALA A 206 -23.95 31.12 -1.95
C ALA A 206 -24.01 29.61 -1.71
N LYS A 207 -23.78 28.82 -2.77
CA LYS A 207 -23.81 27.37 -2.74
C LYS A 207 -22.60 26.77 -3.47
N HIS A 208 -22.38 25.49 -3.24
CA HIS A 208 -21.30 24.72 -3.85
C HIS A 208 -21.88 23.52 -4.60
N LEU A 209 -21.38 23.26 -5.79
CA LEU A 209 -21.59 22.02 -6.52
C LEU A 209 -20.25 21.28 -6.57
N TYR A 210 -20.26 19.99 -6.26
CA TYR A 210 -19.06 19.19 -6.13
C TYR A 210 -19.01 18.15 -7.23
N PHE A 211 -17.90 18.12 -7.97
CA PHE A 211 -17.51 17.02 -8.84
C PHE A 211 -16.53 16.17 -8.03
N THR A 212 -17.03 15.10 -7.43
CA THR A 212 -16.29 14.27 -6.48
C THR A 212 -15.86 12.98 -7.15
N ILE A 213 -14.56 12.82 -7.34
CA ILE A 213 -13.97 11.63 -7.95
C ILE A 213 -13.49 10.69 -6.84
N PHE A 214 -14.13 9.54 -6.72
CA PHE A 214 -13.64 8.40 -5.95
C PHE A 214 -12.72 7.61 -6.86
N ASN A 215 -11.42 7.63 -6.59
CA ASN A 215 -10.43 6.90 -7.38
C ASN A 215 -10.05 5.61 -6.64
N CYS A 216 -10.22 4.48 -7.32
CA CYS A 216 -9.92 3.14 -6.81
C CYS A 216 -8.45 2.80 -7.12
N GLY A 217 -7.70 2.48 -6.07
CA GLY A 217 -6.28 2.19 -6.11
C GLY A 217 -5.40 3.36 -6.53
N ASN A 218 -4.16 3.09 -6.92
CA ASN A 218 -3.21 4.13 -7.33
C ASN A 218 -3.61 4.75 -8.69
N PRO A 219 -3.69 6.09 -8.81
CA PRO A 219 -3.96 6.75 -10.08
C PRO A 219 -2.97 6.33 -11.18
N ASN A 220 -3.48 5.97 -12.35
CA ASN A 220 -2.70 5.75 -13.56
C ASN A 220 -3.41 6.42 -14.76
N GLU A 221 -2.88 6.30 -15.97
CA GLU A 221 -3.47 6.94 -17.18
C GLU A 221 -4.92 6.50 -17.45
N SER A 222 -5.30 5.29 -17.03
CA SER A 222 -6.66 4.79 -17.16
C SER A 222 -7.60 5.24 -16.02
N SER A 223 -7.08 5.85 -14.95
CA SER A 223 -7.92 6.34 -13.87
C SER A 223 -8.80 7.51 -14.27
N MET A 224 -10.00 7.57 -13.67
CA MET A 224 -10.95 8.66 -13.87
C MET A 224 -10.35 10.02 -13.53
N ILE A 225 -9.59 10.12 -12.43
CA ILE A 225 -8.93 11.36 -12.03
C ILE A 225 -8.01 11.87 -13.14
N SER A 226 -7.16 11.02 -13.70
CA SER A 226 -6.23 11.37 -14.79
C SER A 226 -6.94 11.89 -16.05
N LYS A 227 -8.18 11.45 -16.28
CA LYS A 227 -9.00 11.82 -17.44
C LYS A 227 -9.77 13.14 -17.23
N LEU A 228 -10.21 13.38 -15.99
CA LEU A 228 -11.08 14.52 -15.67
C LEU A 228 -10.35 15.71 -15.06
N GLU A 229 -9.17 15.52 -14.46
CA GLU A 229 -8.43 16.56 -13.75
C GLU A 229 -8.19 17.81 -14.61
N ALA A 230 -7.71 17.65 -15.84
CA ALA A 230 -7.48 18.78 -16.74
C ALA A 230 -8.79 19.48 -17.16
N LYS A 231 -9.91 18.75 -17.22
CA LYS A 231 -11.23 19.31 -17.58
C LYS A 231 -11.84 20.08 -16.42
N LEU A 232 -11.61 19.62 -15.20
CA LEU A 232 -12.07 20.26 -13.97
C LEU A 232 -11.08 21.31 -13.46
N GLY A 233 -9.89 21.42 -14.06
CA GLY A 233 -8.81 22.31 -13.63
C GLY A 233 -9.12 23.81 -13.72
N SER A 234 -10.18 24.21 -14.43
CA SER A 234 -10.67 25.59 -14.41
C SER A 234 -11.46 25.94 -13.15
N LEU A 235 -11.83 24.96 -12.32
CA LEU A 235 -12.49 25.19 -11.05
C LEU A 235 -11.52 25.81 -10.04
N THR A 236 -12.04 26.75 -9.25
CA THR A 236 -11.23 27.60 -8.36
C THR A 236 -10.73 26.85 -7.14
N THR A 237 -11.39 25.74 -6.75
CA THR A 237 -10.99 24.96 -5.58
C THR A 237 -11.00 23.47 -5.89
N ARG A 238 -9.88 22.81 -5.58
CA ARG A 238 -9.74 21.36 -5.47
C ARG A 238 -9.27 20.98 -4.08
N PHE A 239 -9.86 19.96 -3.48
CA PHE A 239 -9.44 19.36 -2.23
C PHE A 239 -9.26 17.84 -2.39
N ASP A 240 -8.08 17.34 -2.05
CA ASP A 240 -7.81 15.90 -2.05
C ASP A 240 -7.91 15.31 -0.64
N LEU A 241 -8.86 14.39 -0.47
CA LEU A 241 -9.04 13.57 0.73
C LEU A 241 -8.31 12.23 0.54
N ALA A 242 -7.15 12.07 1.18
CA ALA A 242 -6.29 10.91 1.07
C ALA A 242 -5.39 10.73 2.30
N ASN A 243 -5.05 9.48 2.65
CA ASN A 243 -4.05 9.17 3.69
C ASN A 243 -2.61 9.12 3.15
N ASN A 244 -2.44 9.27 1.85
CA ASN A 244 -1.18 9.20 1.11
C ASN A 244 -1.16 10.24 -0.03
N SER A 245 -1.35 11.52 0.29
CA SER A 245 -1.39 12.60 -0.71
C SER A 245 -0.03 12.89 -1.38
N TYR A 246 1.04 12.26 -0.91
CA TYR A 246 2.38 12.41 -1.46
C TYR A 246 2.65 11.45 -2.63
N LYS A 247 3.59 11.83 -3.49
CA LYS A 247 4.11 10.95 -4.57
C LYS A 247 5.59 10.71 -4.37
N LEU A 248 6.02 9.48 -4.58
CA LEU A 248 7.43 9.10 -4.56
C LEU A 248 7.97 8.98 -5.99
N ARG A 249 9.21 9.40 -6.19
CA ARG A 249 9.95 9.21 -7.44
C ARG A 249 11.43 9.06 -7.17
N THR A 250 12.15 8.44 -8.09
CA THR A 250 13.63 8.37 -8.04
C THR A 250 14.23 9.27 -9.10
N ALA A 251 15.49 9.70 -8.91
CA ALA A 251 16.26 10.43 -9.93
C ALA A 251 17.63 9.76 -10.14
N TYR A 252 17.61 8.46 -10.40
CA TYR A 252 18.81 7.65 -10.60
C TYR A 252 19.46 7.92 -11.96
N ALA A 253 20.77 7.66 -12.06
CA ALA A 253 21.52 7.89 -13.30
C ALA A 253 21.10 6.94 -14.42
N GLY A 254 20.57 5.76 -14.07
CA GLY A 254 19.94 4.83 -15.00
C GLY A 254 19.07 3.81 -14.27
N GLU A 255 18.30 3.02 -15.02
CA GLU A 255 17.33 2.06 -14.47
C GLU A 255 17.96 0.98 -13.58
N LYS A 256 19.26 0.71 -13.74
CA LYS A 256 20.01 -0.30 -12.97
C LYS A 256 21.02 0.28 -12.00
N SER A 257 21.10 1.61 -11.85
CA SER A 257 22.12 2.23 -10.99
C SER A 257 21.70 2.33 -9.53
N GLY A 258 20.39 2.32 -9.26
CA GLY A 258 19.83 2.59 -7.93
C GLY A 258 20.25 3.96 -7.37
N GLY A 259 20.03 4.13 -6.07
CA GLY A 259 20.35 5.32 -5.28
C GLY A 259 21.57 5.16 -4.36
N VAL A 260 22.39 4.12 -4.57
CA VAL A 260 23.58 3.86 -3.75
C VAL A 260 24.80 4.66 -4.20
N PHE A 261 25.82 4.73 -3.35
CA PHE A 261 27.05 5.48 -3.62
C PHE A 261 27.79 4.98 -4.85
N TYR A 262 28.29 5.94 -5.65
CA TYR A 262 29.03 5.73 -6.89
C TYR A 262 30.26 6.64 -6.87
N ASP A 263 31.47 6.06 -6.96
CA ASP A 263 32.70 6.84 -6.97
C ASP A 263 32.89 7.49 -8.35
N VAL A 264 32.59 8.78 -8.46
CA VAL A 264 32.70 9.53 -9.72
C VAL A 264 34.13 9.66 -10.25
N SER A 265 35.15 9.39 -9.42
CA SER A 265 36.55 9.44 -9.84
C SER A 265 37.03 8.17 -10.58
N GLY A 266 36.24 7.09 -10.51
CA GLY A 266 36.52 5.84 -11.20
C GLY A 266 36.61 6.01 -12.72
N LYS A 267 37.65 5.40 -13.33
CA LYS A 267 37.94 5.53 -14.77
C LYS A 267 37.05 4.68 -15.68
N SER A 268 36.29 3.74 -15.13
CA SER A 268 35.33 2.87 -15.83
C SER A 268 34.09 2.69 -14.98
N ASP A 269 32.96 2.33 -15.59
CA ASP A 269 31.70 2.16 -14.84
C ASP A 269 31.80 1.06 -13.75
N ASN A 270 32.60 0.02 -13.99
CA ASN A 270 32.89 -0.98 -12.96
C ASN A 270 33.69 -0.40 -11.79
N ALA A 271 34.66 0.48 -12.06
CA ALA A 271 35.44 1.12 -11.01
C ALA A 271 34.61 2.12 -10.18
N LYS A 272 33.61 2.76 -10.81
CA LYS A 272 32.69 3.67 -10.12
C LYS A 272 31.65 2.92 -9.28
N ASN A 273 31.25 1.70 -9.67
CA ASN A 273 30.34 0.81 -8.94
C ASN A 273 31.03 0.11 -7.75
N VAL A 274 31.51 0.89 -6.79
CA VAL A 274 32.33 0.39 -5.66
C VAL A 274 31.59 -0.57 -4.72
N LEU A 275 30.25 -0.58 -4.76
CA LEU A 275 29.40 -1.51 -4.01
C LEU A 275 29.01 -2.76 -4.83
N ASP A 276 29.47 -2.83 -6.09
CA ASP A 276 29.23 -3.96 -6.99
C ASP A 276 27.73 -4.32 -7.08
N LEU A 277 26.87 -3.32 -7.32
CA LEU A 277 25.43 -3.52 -7.52
C LEU A 277 25.20 -4.46 -8.72
N LYS A 278 24.53 -5.58 -8.46
CA LYS A 278 24.28 -6.64 -9.45
C LYS A 278 23.07 -6.35 -10.33
N GLY A 279 23.05 -6.99 -11.49
CA GLY A 279 22.04 -6.77 -12.53
C GLY A 279 20.61 -7.23 -12.18
N ASN A 280 20.43 -8.02 -11.12
CA ASN A 280 19.14 -8.43 -10.55
C ASN A 280 18.59 -7.44 -9.51
N TYR A 281 19.12 -6.20 -9.48
CA TYR A 281 18.49 -5.06 -8.82
C TYR A 281 17.04 -4.86 -9.27
N ILE A 282 16.16 -4.47 -8.34
CA ILE A 282 14.75 -4.17 -8.63
C ILE A 282 14.42 -2.79 -8.09
N ASN A 283 13.83 -1.96 -8.96
CA ASN A 283 13.12 -0.74 -8.58
C ASN A 283 11.62 -1.00 -8.65
N GLY A 284 10.98 -1.27 -7.52
CA GLY A 284 9.54 -1.52 -7.44
C GLY A 284 8.71 -0.28 -7.79
N LEU A 285 9.28 0.93 -7.65
CA LEU A 285 8.55 2.18 -7.81
C LEU A 285 8.06 2.39 -9.25
N ASN A 286 8.81 1.89 -10.23
CA ASN A 286 8.42 1.91 -11.64
C ASN A 286 7.15 1.09 -11.92
N LYS A 287 6.81 0.14 -11.04
CA LYS A 287 5.58 -0.66 -11.07
C LYS A 287 4.53 -0.19 -10.06
N GLY A 288 4.74 0.97 -9.43
CA GLY A 288 3.85 1.51 -8.39
C GLY A 288 3.99 0.85 -7.01
N ASN A 289 5.06 0.08 -6.78
CA ASN A 289 5.35 -0.55 -5.50
C ASN A 289 6.45 0.23 -4.75
N HIS A 290 6.24 0.56 -3.49
CA HIS A 290 7.16 1.42 -2.73
C HIS A 290 8.33 0.64 -2.11
N PHE A 291 9.14 -0.02 -2.95
CA PHE A 291 10.34 -0.72 -2.48
C PHE A 291 11.43 -0.82 -3.55
N GLU A 292 12.64 -1.18 -3.10
CA GLU A 292 13.76 -1.56 -3.96
C GLU A 292 14.54 -2.74 -3.37
N PHE A 293 15.17 -3.53 -4.24
CA PHE A 293 16.07 -4.61 -3.85
C PHE A 293 17.47 -4.36 -4.40
N TYR A 294 18.47 -4.37 -3.50
CA TYR A 294 19.88 -4.12 -3.73
C TYR A 294 20.72 -5.39 -3.50
N PRO A 295 20.99 -6.18 -4.55
CA PRO A 295 21.96 -7.26 -4.53
C PRO A 295 23.37 -6.70 -4.73
N LEU A 296 24.15 -6.62 -3.66
CA LEU A 296 25.51 -6.10 -3.67
C LEU A 296 26.53 -7.25 -3.72
N GLY A 297 27.53 -7.16 -4.59
CA GLY A 297 28.60 -8.15 -4.69
C GLY A 297 29.62 -8.09 -3.55
N VAL A 298 29.67 -6.96 -2.83
CA VAL A 298 30.55 -6.79 -1.66
C VAL A 298 29.88 -7.25 -0.37
N ASP A 299 30.70 -7.56 0.65
CA ASP A 299 30.24 -7.87 2.00
C ASP A 299 30.14 -6.62 2.89
N TRP A 300 29.52 -6.75 4.06
CA TRP A 300 29.38 -5.64 5.02
C TRP A 300 30.73 -5.13 5.55
N LYS A 301 31.75 -5.99 5.61
CA LYS A 301 33.11 -5.58 6.02
C LYS A 301 33.71 -4.61 5.00
N THR A 302 33.58 -4.92 3.72
CA THR A 302 34.02 -4.08 2.61
C THR A 302 33.23 -2.77 2.60
N ILE A 303 31.90 -2.83 2.79
CA ILE A 303 31.06 -1.62 2.91
C ILE A 303 31.56 -0.71 4.04
N ALA A 304 31.85 -1.26 5.23
CA ALA A 304 32.36 -0.48 6.36
C ALA A 304 33.74 0.14 6.08
N GLN A 305 34.62 -0.57 5.38
CA GLN A 305 35.93 -0.07 4.95
C GLN A 305 35.80 1.05 3.91
N LEU A 306 34.91 0.88 2.92
CA LEU A 306 34.61 1.89 1.92
C LEU A 306 34.04 3.15 2.59
N HIS A 307 33.06 3.01 3.48
CA HIS A 307 32.54 4.13 4.25
C HIS A 307 33.67 4.87 4.98
N THR A 308 34.51 4.17 5.74
CA THR A 308 35.61 4.80 6.49
C THR A 308 36.57 5.57 5.56
N THR A 309 36.84 5.02 4.38
CA THR A 309 37.76 5.61 3.39
C THR A 309 37.18 6.86 2.74
N TYR A 310 35.89 6.83 2.37
CA TYR A 310 35.23 7.92 1.67
C TYR A 310 34.71 9.01 2.62
N SER A 311 34.34 8.68 3.86
CA SER A 311 33.89 9.69 4.84
C SER A 311 35.02 10.65 5.22
N ALA A 312 36.27 10.20 5.24
CA ALA A 312 37.44 11.05 5.39
C ALA A 312 37.57 12.11 4.28
N GLN A 313 36.90 11.90 3.15
CA GLN A 313 36.83 12.81 1.99
C GLN A 313 35.48 13.54 1.90
N ASN A 314 34.66 13.49 2.96
CA ASN A 314 33.27 13.97 2.99
C ASN A 314 32.37 13.32 1.93
N GLN A 315 32.64 12.06 1.57
CA GLN A 315 31.86 11.25 0.63
C GLN A 315 31.26 10.04 1.33
N PHE A 316 30.27 9.40 0.68
CA PHE A 316 29.60 8.18 1.15
C PHE A 316 29.05 8.24 2.60
N ASN A 317 28.63 9.43 3.05
CA ASN A 317 27.92 9.58 4.34
C ASN A 317 26.50 9.01 4.27
N ASP A 318 25.89 9.08 3.09
CA ASP A 318 24.57 8.52 2.79
C ASP A 318 24.71 7.20 2.01
N PHE A 319 24.03 6.16 2.49
CA PHE A 319 23.94 4.88 1.82
C PHE A 319 22.92 4.90 0.68
N PHE A 320 21.76 5.51 0.90
CA PHE A 320 20.74 5.73 -0.13
C PHE A 320 20.45 7.22 -0.32
N ARG A 321 20.36 7.64 -1.59
CA ARG A 321 20.06 9.01 -2.03
C ARG A 321 19.16 8.99 -3.26
N LYS A 322 18.65 10.17 -3.63
CA LYS A 322 17.87 10.43 -4.83
C LYS A 322 16.51 9.73 -4.90
N LEU A 323 15.96 9.35 -3.75
CA LEU A 323 14.53 9.13 -3.57
C LEU A 323 13.89 10.46 -3.18
N TYR A 324 12.85 10.88 -3.87
CA TYR A 324 12.16 12.14 -3.65
C TYR A 324 10.71 11.91 -3.28
N ILE A 325 10.20 12.78 -2.41
CA ILE A 325 8.79 12.86 -2.03
C ILE A 325 8.22 14.23 -2.40
N ASP A 326 7.07 14.23 -3.07
CA ASP A 326 6.27 15.44 -3.33
C ASP A 326 5.31 15.66 -2.15
N LEU A 327 5.59 16.70 -1.36
CA LEU A 327 4.81 17.17 -0.22
C LEU A 327 4.03 18.45 -0.54
N SER A 328 3.85 18.80 -1.81
CA SER A 328 3.12 20.02 -2.19
C SER A 328 1.60 19.90 -1.99
N ASN A 329 1.07 18.68 -1.88
CA ASN A 329 -0.33 18.44 -1.56
C ASN A 329 -0.53 18.16 -0.06
N GLU A 330 -0.81 19.22 0.68
CA GLU A 330 -1.11 19.17 2.11
C GLU A 330 -2.61 19.28 2.41
N ASP A 331 -3.48 18.88 1.47
CA ASP A 331 -4.92 19.09 1.64
C ASP A 331 -5.48 18.37 2.87
N SER A 332 -5.14 17.08 2.98
CA SER A 332 -5.56 16.20 4.08
C SER A 332 -4.64 16.27 5.29
N TYR A 333 -3.32 16.18 5.06
CA TYR A 333 -2.32 16.07 6.11
C TYR A 333 -1.10 16.94 5.80
N THR A 334 -0.50 17.46 6.86
CA THR A 334 0.87 17.96 6.84
C THR A 334 1.81 16.85 7.32
N PHE A 335 2.90 16.62 6.58
CA PHE A 335 3.87 15.57 6.89
C PHE A 335 5.10 16.18 7.56
N GLY A 336 5.34 15.82 8.82
CA GLY A 336 6.24 16.53 9.71
C GLY A 336 7.60 15.88 9.93
N ASP A 337 7.64 14.57 10.16
CA ASP A 337 8.87 13.86 10.54
C ASP A 337 8.90 12.46 9.94
N PHE A 338 10.10 12.05 9.54
CA PHE A 338 10.42 10.74 8.99
C PHE A 338 11.62 10.14 9.73
N ASP A 339 11.69 8.82 9.71
CA ASP A 339 12.77 8.07 10.33
C ASP A 339 13.11 6.81 9.53
N VAL A 340 14.12 6.09 9.98
CA VAL A 340 14.54 4.82 9.40
C VAL A 340 14.45 3.72 10.45
N LYS A 341 13.84 2.60 10.09
CA LYS A 341 13.88 1.37 10.87
C LYS A 341 14.63 0.30 10.09
N VAL A 342 15.67 -0.26 10.70
CA VAL A 342 16.44 -1.37 10.10
C VAL A 342 16.05 -2.68 10.78
N SER A 343 15.84 -3.75 9.99
CA SER A 343 15.48 -5.08 10.51
C SER A 343 16.20 -6.19 9.75
N ALA A 344 16.56 -7.26 10.46
CA ALA A 344 16.99 -8.52 9.87
C ALA A 344 15.74 -9.37 9.60
N ILE A 345 15.54 -9.77 8.34
CA ILE A 345 14.30 -10.44 7.89
C ILE A 345 14.50 -11.88 7.40
N LYS A 346 15.70 -12.44 7.58
CA LYS A 346 16.06 -13.75 7.01
C LYS A 346 15.05 -14.86 7.33
N ALA A 347 14.72 -15.06 8.60
CA ALA A 347 13.81 -16.12 9.02
C ALA A 347 12.42 -15.99 8.38
N ASP A 348 11.82 -14.79 8.44
CA ASP A 348 10.52 -14.51 7.85
C ASP A 348 10.53 -14.64 6.31
N PHE A 349 11.59 -14.16 5.65
CA PHE A 349 11.77 -14.31 4.21
C PHE A 349 11.94 -15.77 3.78
N GLU A 350 12.70 -16.57 4.53
CA GLU A 350 12.88 -18.00 4.27
C GLU A 350 11.56 -18.76 4.47
N ASN A 351 10.81 -18.46 5.53
CA ASN A 351 9.47 -19.00 5.76
C ASN A 351 8.51 -18.66 4.59
N PHE A 352 8.45 -17.38 4.20
CA PHE A 352 7.68 -16.95 3.04
C PHE A 352 8.07 -17.68 1.76
N SER A 353 9.37 -17.75 1.46
CA SER A 353 9.86 -18.32 0.22
C SER A 353 9.59 -19.81 0.13
N LYS A 354 9.74 -20.55 1.24
CA LYS A 354 9.35 -21.97 1.32
C LYS A 354 7.85 -22.15 1.10
N ALA A 355 7.02 -21.37 1.78
CA ALA A 355 5.57 -21.42 1.61
C ALA A 355 5.13 -21.06 0.16
N ALA A 356 5.80 -20.09 -0.46
CA ALA A 356 5.55 -19.71 -1.85
C ALA A 356 5.97 -20.81 -2.84
N GLU A 357 7.07 -21.51 -2.58
CA GLU A 357 7.51 -22.64 -3.40
C GLU A 357 6.51 -23.80 -3.30
N VAL A 358 6.10 -24.19 -2.09
CA VAL A 358 5.10 -25.25 -1.87
C VAL A 358 3.81 -25.02 -2.67
N LYS A 359 3.38 -23.77 -2.84
CA LYS A 359 2.17 -23.41 -3.62
C LYS A 359 2.28 -23.76 -5.11
N LYS A 360 3.50 -23.88 -5.67
CA LYS A 360 3.73 -24.30 -7.06
C LYS A 360 3.53 -25.80 -7.25
N HIS A 361 3.62 -26.57 -6.17
CA HIS A 361 3.52 -28.03 -6.16
C HIS A 361 2.14 -28.53 -5.70
N LYS A 362 1.08 -27.82 -6.12
CA LYS A 362 -0.29 -28.21 -5.74
C LYS A 362 -0.62 -29.58 -6.38
N PRO A 363 -1.01 -30.60 -5.59
CA PRO A 363 -1.27 -31.94 -6.09
C PRO A 363 -2.43 -31.94 -7.09
N LYS A 364 -2.36 -32.85 -8.06
CA LYS A 364 -3.51 -33.17 -8.90
C LYS A 364 -4.45 -34.09 -8.11
N LEU A 365 -5.73 -33.70 -8.05
CA LEU A 365 -6.75 -34.48 -7.33
C LEU A 365 -7.57 -35.35 -8.29
N THR A 366 -7.88 -36.56 -7.84
CA THR A 366 -8.85 -37.49 -8.45
C THR A 366 -9.97 -37.80 -7.47
N LYS A 367 -11.10 -38.30 -7.98
CA LYS A 367 -12.21 -38.75 -7.14
C LYS A 367 -11.97 -40.19 -6.70
N GLY A 368 -11.89 -40.40 -5.40
CA GLY A 368 -11.81 -41.73 -4.79
C GLY A 368 -13.11 -42.51 -4.93
N ASN A 369 -13.06 -43.79 -4.55
CA ASN A 369 -14.22 -44.71 -4.65
C ASN A 369 -15.42 -44.29 -3.79
N ASN A 370 -15.20 -43.43 -2.80
CA ASN A 370 -16.21 -42.86 -1.91
C ASN A 370 -16.67 -41.43 -2.34
N GLY A 371 -16.16 -40.90 -3.45
CA GLY A 371 -16.46 -39.55 -3.94
C GLY A 371 -15.63 -38.42 -3.30
N GLU A 372 -14.76 -38.74 -2.33
CA GLU A 372 -13.81 -37.80 -1.75
C GLU A 372 -12.70 -37.46 -2.75
N SER A 373 -12.04 -36.32 -2.52
CA SER A 373 -10.89 -35.93 -3.33
C SER A 373 -9.64 -36.57 -2.71
N GLU A 374 -8.87 -37.27 -3.54
CA GLU A 374 -7.60 -37.89 -3.17
C GLU A 374 -6.53 -37.47 -4.19
N PHE A 375 -5.25 -37.62 -3.85
CA PHE A 375 -4.17 -37.41 -4.83
C PHE A 375 -4.29 -38.41 -5.98
N ALA A 376 -3.86 -37.99 -7.17
CA ALA A 376 -3.69 -38.92 -8.27
C ALA A 376 -2.72 -40.05 -7.87
N ALA A 377 -3.02 -41.29 -8.26
CA ALA A 377 -2.25 -42.47 -7.84
C ALA A 377 -0.78 -42.45 -8.29
N ASP A 378 -0.45 -41.64 -9.29
CA ASP A 378 0.90 -41.43 -9.83
C ASP A 378 1.60 -40.18 -9.29
N GLU A 379 1.06 -39.53 -8.25
CA GLU A 379 1.68 -38.38 -7.61
C GLU A 379 3.03 -38.76 -6.98
N LYS A 380 4.10 -38.08 -7.42
CA LYS A 380 5.48 -38.32 -7.03
C LYS A 380 6.19 -37.06 -6.57
N ASP A 381 5.54 -35.91 -6.65
CA ASP A 381 6.09 -34.65 -6.20
C ASP A 381 6.29 -34.68 -4.68
N VAL A 382 7.55 -34.57 -4.26
CA VAL A 382 7.94 -34.63 -2.85
C VAL A 382 7.31 -33.52 -2.04
N PHE A 383 7.07 -32.34 -2.63
CA PHE A 383 6.40 -31.22 -1.97
C PHE A 383 4.90 -31.49 -1.84
N ALA A 384 4.26 -32.01 -2.88
CA ALA A 384 2.84 -32.37 -2.83
C ALA A 384 2.57 -33.37 -1.70
N LEU A 385 3.37 -34.44 -1.64
CA LEU A 385 3.25 -35.51 -0.64
C LEU A 385 3.58 -35.03 0.78
N ALA A 386 4.57 -34.15 0.95
CA ALA A 386 4.97 -33.65 2.28
C ALA A 386 4.04 -32.54 2.80
N CYS A 387 3.56 -31.64 1.92
CA CYS A 387 2.99 -30.37 2.34
C CYS A 387 1.45 -30.28 2.27
N TYR A 388 0.79 -31.15 1.52
CA TYR A 388 -0.67 -31.12 1.36
C TYR A 388 -1.33 -32.31 2.07
N ASN A 389 -2.57 -32.11 2.51
CA ASN A 389 -3.46 -33.18 2.95
C ASN A 389 -4.03 -33.90 1.73
N PRO A 390 -4.50 -35.17 1.85
CA PRO A 390 -5.06 -35.92 0.74
C PRO A 390 -6.19 -35.22 -0.03
N ASP A 391 -6.95 -34.35 0.64
CA ASP A 391 -8.02 -33.54 0.05
C ASP A 391 -7.52 -32.34 -0.80
N GLY A 392 -6.20 -32.13 -0.85
CA GLY A 392 -5.54 -31.03 -1.56
C GLY A 392 -5.46 -29.72 -0.77
N SER A 393 -5.86 -29.70 0.50
CA SER A 393 -5.63 -28.56 1.38
C SER A 393 -4.17 -28.48 1.83
N LEU A 394 -3.64 -27.26 1.93
CA LEU A 394 -2.26 -27.03 2.40
C LEU A 394 -2.21 -27.23 3.92
N LYS A 395 -1.24 -28.02 4.42
CA LYS A 395 -1.05 -28.16 5.87
C LYS A 395 -0.61 -26.83 6.47
N GLU A 396 -1.12 -26.52 7.66
CA GLU A 396 -0.97 -25.22 8.30
C GLU A 396 0.49 -24.76 8.46
N GLN A 397 1.41 -25.69 8.76
CA GLN A 397 2.83 -25.36 8.93
C GLN A 397 3.56 -24.94 7.64
N TRP A 398 2.95 -25.17 6.48
CA TRP A 398 3.47 -24.73 5.18
C TRP A 398 2.73 -23.51 4.64
N ALA A 399 1.69 -23.04 5.35
CA ALA A 399 1.06 -21.77 5.06
C ALA A 399 1.89 -20.64 5.67
N TYR A 400 2.25 -19.65 4.85
CA TYR A 400 3.01 -18.49 5.32
C TYR A 400 2.25 -17.75 6.42
N LYS A 401 2.94 -17.51 7.55
CA LYS A 401 2.52 -16.62 8.62
C LYS A 401 3.71 -15.71 8.94
N PRO A 402 3.56 -14.38 8.94
CA PRO A 402 4.65 -13.48 9.23
C PRO A 402 5.29 -13.77 10.59
N GLU A 403 6.62 -13.86 10.59
CA GLU A 403 7.42 -14.02 11.81
C GLU A 403 7.90 -12.66 12.34
N PRO A 404 8.07 -12.51 13.67
CA PRO A 404 8.66 -11.31 14.22
C PRO A 404 10.06 -11.04 13.65
N VAL A 405 10.25 -9.86 13.06
CA VAL A 405 11.55 -9.43 12.55
C VAL A 405 12.39 -8.79 13.65
N THR A 406 13.70 -9.03 13.60
CA THR A 406 14.64 -8.49 14.61
C THR A 406 15.10 -7.10 14.18
N ALA A 407 14.81 -6.08 14.98
CA ALA A 407 15.32 -4.74 14.71
C ALA A 407 16.85 -4.69 14.85
N ILE A 408 17.51 -3.95 13.97
CA ILE A 408 18.95 -3.71 14.01
C ILE A 408 19.15 -2.23 14.36
N SER A 409 19.85 -1.96 15.46
CA SER A 409 20.16 -0.59 15.90
C SER A 409 21.51 -0.14 15.37
N GLU A 410 21.76 1.17 15.31
CA GLU A 410 23.07 1.73 15.01
C GLU A 410 23.65 1.26 13.66
N VAL A 411 22.81 1.23 12.62
CA VAL A 411 23.22 0.93 11.23
C VAL A 411 22.96 2.13 10.34
N PHE A 412 21.69 2.54 10.26
CA PHE A 412 21.27 3.67 9.46
C PHE A 412 20.38 4.61 10.26
N ILE A 413 20.46 5.89 9.91
CA ILE A 413 19.57 6.95 10.38
C ILE A 413 19.00 7.71 9.19
N PHE A 414 17.86 8.36 9.39
CA PHE A 414 17.32 9.27 8.40
C PHE A 414 18.11 10.59 8.37
N ASN A 415 18.48 11.06 7.17
CA ASN A 415 19.19 12.33 7.00
C ASN A 415 18.22 13.52 7.17
N LYS A 416 17.92 13.86 8.42
CA LYS A 416 16.99 14.95 8.77
C LYS A 416 17.41 16.31 8.23
N SER A 417 18.72 16.58 8.15
CA SER A 417 19.25 17.84 7.61
C SER A 417 18.97 17.96 6.12
N LEU A 418 19.22 16.91 5.33
CA LEU A 418 18.90 16.88 3.89
C LEU A 418 17.41 17.08 3.65
N PHE A 419 16.57 16.31 4.37
CA PHE A 419 15.12 16.42 4.27
C PHE A 419 14.64 17.85 4.58
N THR A 420 15.07 18.41 5.71
CA THR A 420 14.67 19.77 6.13
C THR A 420 15.12 20.82 5.11
N ASN A 421 16.37 20.74 4.65
CA ASN A 421 16.91 21.70 3.69
C ASN A 421 16.20 21.64 2.34
N THR A 422 15.95 20.44 1.81
CA THR A 422 15.25 20.27 0.53
C THR A 422 13.76 20.61 0.64
N LYS A 423 13.10 20.27 1.77
CA LYS A 423 11.73 20.69 2.06
C LYS A 423 11.59 22.20 2.09
N ASN A 424 12.50 22.92 2.74
CA ASN A 424 12.46 24.39 2.81
C ASN A 424 12.74 25.06 1.45
N GLN A 425 13.39 24.37 0.52
CA GLN A 425 13.68 24.87 -0.83
C GLN A 425 12.53 24.60 -1.80
N ASP A 426 12.03 23.37 -1.85
CA ASP A 426 11.00 22.94 -2.78
C ASP A 426 10.20 21.76 -2.23
N HIS A 427 8.95 22.02 -1.84
CA HIS A 427 8.03 21.00 -1.33
C HIS A 427 7.73 19.88 -2.34
N LYS A 428 7.94 20.08 -3.65
CA LYS A 428 7.75 19.03 -4.67
C LYS A 428 8.94 18.09 -4.80
N ASN A 429 10.11 18.53 -4.37
CA ASN A 429 11.38 17.87 -4.64
C ASN A 429 12.18 17.65 -3.35
N VAL A 430 11.49 17.17 -2.31
CA VAL A 430 12.11 16.86 -1.02
C VAL A 430 12.86 15.54 -1.11
N GLU A 431 14.13 15.50 -0.74
CA GLU A 431 14.96 14.29 -0.86
C GLU A 431 14.99 13.50 0.44
N PHE A 432 14.83 12.18 0.32
CA PHE A 432 15.13 11.22 1.37
C PHE A 432 16.56 10.73 1.24
N GLY A 433 17.32 10.92 2.33
CA GLY A 433 18.65 10.34 2.50
C GLY A 433 18.64 9.36 3.66
N VAL A 434 19.26 8.20 3.46
CA VAL A 434 19.52 7.23 4.53
C VAL A 434 21.02 7.26 4.79
N SER A 435 21.42 7.83 5.92
CA SER A 435 22.82 7.94 6.33
C SER A 435 23.24 6.75 7.17
N PHE A 436 24.55 6.45 7.18
CA PHE A 436 25.09 5.60 8.23
C PHE A 436 24.88 6.25 9.60
N ASP A 437 24.54 5.42 10.59
CA ASP A 437 24.52 5.89 11.97
C ASP A 437 25.94 6.31 12.39
N PRO A 438 26.13 7.44 13.10
CA PRO A 438 27.43 7.83 13.64
C PRO A 438 28.11 6.79 14.52
N LYS A 439 27.33 5.87 15.11
CA LYS A 439 27.81 4.73 15.91
C LYS A 439 27.91 3.45 15.10
N PHE A 440 27.76 3.51 13.78
CA PHE A 440 27.79 2.33 12.93
C PHE A 440 29.04 1.49 13.18
N ASN A 441 28.78 0.22 13.46
CA ASN A 441 29.79 -0.80 13.61
C ASN A 441 29.33 -2.06 12.88
N LEU A 442 30.26 -2.77 12.24
CA LEU A 442 29.96 -4.07 11.63
C LEU A 442 29.28 -5.04 12.60
N LYS A 443 29.62 -4.97 13.91
CA LYS A 443 29.00 -5.79 14.96
C LYS A 443 27.51 -5.53 15.15
N SER A 444 26.99 -4.38 14.72
CA SER A 444 25.55 -4.10 14.77
C SER A 444 24.78 -5.04 13.85
N ILE A 445 25.40 -5.57 12.79
CA ILE A 445 24.78 -6.49 11.84
C ILE A 445 25.01 -7.93 12.31
N ASN A 446 24.08 -8.43 13.12
CA ASN A 446 24.19 -9.74 13.76
C ASN A 446 24.19 -10.93 12.77
N ASP A 447 23.53 -10.78 11.61
CA ASP A 447 23.57 -11.75 10.51
C ASP A 447 24.05 -11.06 9.22
N PRO A 448 25.37 -11.03 8.98
CA PRO A 448 25.93 -10.36 7.80
C PRO A 448 25.61 -11.10 6.49
N THR A 449 25.08 -12.32 6.56
CA THR A 449 24.71 -13.13 5.39
C THR A 449 23.23 -13.00 5.02
N GLY A 450 22.40 -12.56 5.96
CA GLY A 450 20.97 -12.38 5.79
C GLY A 450 20.58 -11.15 4.97
N ILE A 451 19.27 -10.95 4.82
CA ILE A 451 18.70 -9.77 4.17
C ILE A 451 18.43 -8.70 5.22
N VAL A 452 18.95 -7.51 4.99
CA VAL A 452 18.68 -6.32 5.80
C VAL A 452 17.59 -5.51 5.13
N LYS A 453 16.49 -5.29 5.83
CA LYS A 453 15.39 -4.40 5.41
C LYS A 453 15.55 -3.05 6.07
N VAL A 454 15.43 -1.97 5.29
CA VAL A 454 15.50 -0.58 5.74
C VAL A 454 14.19 0.10 5.36
N ASP A 455 13.34 0.37 6.34
CA ASP A 455 12.05 1.02 6.14
C ASP A 455 12.18 2.53 6.40
N ILE A 456 11.73 3.36 5.47
CA ILE A 456 11.46 4.78 5.74
C ILE A 456 10.08 4.86 6.41
N ILE A 457 10.05 5.34 7.65
CA ILE A 457 8.85 5.45 8.47
C ILE A 457 8.36 6.89 8.47
N LEU A 458 7.08 7.08 8.18
CA LEU A 458 6.38 8.35 8.45
C LEU A 458 5.99 8.39 9.93
N ASN A 459 6.73 9.13 10.74
CA ASN A 459 6.49 9.22 12.19
C ASN A 459 5.32 10.15 12.51
N ILE A 460 5.30 11.34 11.88
CA ILE A 460 4.34 12.40 12.21
C ILE A 460 3.59 12.85 10.96
N ALA A 461 2.28 12.60 10.96
CA ALA A 461 1.32 13.26 10.09
C ALA A 461 0.27 13.98 10.96
N ALA A 462 -0.10 15.21 10.61
CA ALA A 462 -1.14 15.96 11.32
C ALA A 462 -2.27 16.33 10.35
N PRO A 463 -3.55 16.06 10.68
CA PRO A 463 -4.68 16.54 9.88
C PRO A 463 -4.55 18.05 9.64
N ASN A 464 -4.63 18.50 8.38
CA ASN A 464 -4.53 19.92 8.05
C ASN A 464 -5.89 20.61 8.23
N LEU A 465 -6.40 20.64 9.47
CA LEU A 465 -7.70 21.24 9.78
C LEU A 465 -7.71 22.78 9.65
N SER A 466 -6.53 23.39 9.53
CA SER A 466 -6.35 24.80 9.20
C SER A 466 -6.41 25.11 7.70
N ASN A 467 -6.55 24.10 6.84
CA ASN A 467 -6.60 24.29 5.40
C ASN A 467 -7.80 25.20 5.04
N PRO A 468 -7.59 26.37 4.43
CA PRO A 468 -8.67 27.30 4.11
C PRO A 468 -9.70 26.71 3.15
N LYS A 469 -9.34 25.71 2.35
CA LYS A 469 -10.27 25.00 1.46
C LYS A 469 -11.37 24.26 2.23
N LEU A 470 -11.15 23.92 3.51
CA LEU A 470 -12.15 23.22 4.31
C LEU A 470 -13.41 24.05 4.54
N SER A 471 -13.33 25.39 4.45
CA SER A 471 -14.51 26.25 4.54
C SER A 471 -15.49 26.03 3.39
N LYS A 472 -15.05 25.44 2.27
CA LYS A 472 -15.92 25.10 1.14
C LYS A 472 -16.84 23.92 1.40
N PHE A 473 -16.62 23.16 2.48
CA PHE A 473 -17.49 22.04 2.89
C PHE A 473 -18.52 22.46 3.95
N GLN A 474 -18.75 23.77 4.06
CA GLN A 474 -19.70 24.40 4.97
C GLN A 474 -20.55 25.38 4.17
N TRP A 475 -21.84 25.48 4.49
CA TRP A 475 -22.73 26.46 3.87
C TRP A 475 -23.83 26.89 4.84
N ILE A 476 -24.57 27.93 4.48
CA ILE A 476 -25.79 28.34 5.17
C ILE A 476 -26.97 27.92 4.28
N ASN A 477 -27.89 27.13 4.82
CA ASN A 477 -29.07 26.70 4.07
C ASN A 477 -30.09 27.84 3.89
N ALA A 478 -31.15 27.60 3.11
CA ALA A 478 -32.20 28.59 2.85
C ALA A 478 -32.95 29.07 4.12
N LYS A 479 -32.86 28.32 5.23
CA LYS A 479 -33.44 28.66 6.53
C LYS A 479 -32.46 29.40 7.45
N HIS A 480 -31.32 29.86 6.92
CA HIS A 480 -30.26 30.53 7.68
C HIS A 480 -29.62 29.66 8.78
N VAL A 481 -29.67 28.33 8.62
CA VAL A 481 -29.03 27.38 9.51
C VAL A 481 -27.68 26.96 8.91
N PRO A 482 -26.58 27.02 9.68
CA PRO A 482 -25.30 26.47 9.23
C PRO A 482 -25.38 24.96 9.00
N ASN A 483 -24.94 24.52 7.83
CA ASN A 483 -24.68 23.12 7.52
C ASN A 483 -23.16 22.89 7.48
N ILE A 484 -22.69 22.03 8.38
CA ILE A 484 -21.30 21.60 8.55
C ILE A 484 -21.13 20.09 8.43
N ALA A 485 -22.17 19.37 7.98
CA ALA A 485 -22.19 17.90 8.00
C ALA A 485 -21.09 17.27 7.14
N LEU A 486 -20.83 17.82 5.94
CA LEU A 486 -19.75 17.36 5.06
C LEU A 486 -18.37 17.70 5.64
N TYR A 487 -18.19 18.92 6.16
CA TYR A 487 -16.98 19.32 6.88
C TYR A 487 -16.67 18.37 8.05
N GLU A 488 -17.66 18.06 8.90
CA GLU A 488 -17.48 17.13 10.01
C GLU A 488 -17.22 15.70 9.52
N SER A 489 -17.78 15.29 8.38
CA SER A 489 -17.43 14.00 7.76
C SER A 489 -15.95 13.94 7.37
N ILE A 490 -15.44 14.96 6.68
CA ILE A 490 -14.03 15.04 6.27
C ILE A 490 -13.10 15.13 7.49
N LYS A 491 -13.38 16.05 8.42
CA LYS A 491 -12.57 16.25 9.63
C LYS A 491 -12.47 14.97 10.46
N ASN A 492 -13.60 14.29 10.71
CA ASN A 492 -13.61 13.09 11.53
C ASN A 492 -12.90 11.91 10.84
N THR A 493 -13.02 11.79 9.50
CA THR A 493 -12.23 10.81 8.73
C THR A 493 -10.74 11.10 8.83
N LEU A 494 -10.30 12.36 8.69
CA LEU A 494 -8.88 12.72 8.77
C LEU A 494 -8.29 12.44 10.17
N GLN A 495 -9.06 12.69 11.23
CA GLN A 495 -8.65 12.42 12.60
C GLN A 495 -8.52 10.91 12.88
N GLU A 496 -9.41 10.10 12.32
CA GLU A 496 -9.41 8.64 12.49
C GLU A 496 -8.28 7.96 11.72
N LEU A 497 -8.01 8.38 10.47
CA LEU A 497 -7.11 7.68 9.56
C LEU A 497 -5.71 8.27 9.44
N LYS A 498 -5.25 8.97 10.48
CA LYS A 498 -3.93 9.58 10.53
C LYS A 498 -2.82 8.60 10.10
N PRO A 499 -2.07 8.89 9.03
CA PRO A 499 -1.04 7.99 8.49
C PRO A 499 0.27 8.15 9.28
N ALA A 500 0.29 7.76 10.55
CA ALA A 500 1.48 7.83 11.40
C ALA A 500 2.03 6.44 11.73
N ASN A 501 3.34 6.36 11.96
CA ASN A 501 4.10 5.15 12.27
C ASN A 501 3.97 4.04 11.24
N LYS A 502 3.90 4.40 9.94
CA LYS A 502 3.80 3.46 8.82
C LYS A 502 5.04 3.54 7.96
N ALA A 503 5.51 2.38 7.48
CA ALA A 503 6.53 2.32 6.44
C ALA A 503 5.94 2.86 5.13
N ILE A 504 6.62 3.82 4.51
CA ILE A 504 6.19 4.43 3.25
C ILE A 504 7.07 4.02 2.07
N TYR A 505 8.26 3.47 2.36
CA TYR A 505 9.21 2.94 1.39
C TYR A 505 10.13 1.93 2.05
N SER A 506 10.52 0.87 1.34
CA SER A 506 11.42 -0.18 1.87
C SER A 506 12.61 -0.44 0.95
N TYR A 507 13.83 -0.48 1.51
CA TYR A 507 15.01 -1.01 0.82
C TYR A 507 15.34 -2.40 1.36
N TYR A 508 15.64 -3.34 0.47
CA TYR A 508 16.12 -4.68 0.81
C TYR A 508 17.57 -4.81 0.35
N ILE A 509 18.49 -5.12 1.27
CA ILE A 509 19.92 -5.26 0.98
C ILE A 509 20.32 -6.72 1.18
N LYS A 510 20.90 -7.32 0.14
CA LYS A 510 21.60 -8.60 0.24
C LYS A 510 23.03 -8.41 -0.27
N THR A 511 24.00 -8.75 0.58
CA THR A 511 25.43 -8.70 0.26
C THR A 511 25.94 -10.03 -0.28
N GLN A 512 27.14 -10.03 -0.88
CA GLN A 512 27.79 -11.20 -1.47
C GLN A 512 26.90 -11.92 -2.51
N GLN A 513 26.36 -11.15 -3.46
CA GLN A 513 25.55 -11.66 -4.58
C GLN A 513 26.35 -11.81 -5.87
#